data_AF-A0A949EI53-F1
#
_entry.id   AF-A0A949EI53-F1
#
_cell.length_a   1.000
_cell.length_b   1.000
_cell.length_c   1.000
_cell.angle_alpha   90.00
_cell.angle_beta   90.00
_cell.angle_gamma   90.00
#
_symmetry.space_group_name_H-M   'P 1'
#
loop_
_entity.id
_entity.type
_entity.pdbx_description
1 polymer ?
#
loop_
_entity_poly.entity_id
_entity_poly.type
_entity_poly.pdbx_seq_one_letter_code
_entity_poly.pdbx_strand_id
1 'polypeptide(L)'
;MRLFKILLCMILVLSLTGCATTRRDATTIKTQQLEMRIGQLEKELQQKDRKIYELEGEMGLVRSKSSKIVMAEIYPEKKIVTTKKETVASESTPKRIQIALKKAGFYNGPVDGKIGKNTKDAIKEFQKKNGLKSDGIVGKKTWAALSKYLN
;
A
#
# COMPACT_ATOMS: atom_id res chain seq x y z
N MET A 1 -15.80 -45.90 67.71
CA MET A 1 -15.10 -44.59 67.70
C MET A 1 -14.07 -44.41 66.57
N ARG A 2 -13.44 -45.47 66.02
CA ARG A 2 -12.44 -45.33 64.93
C ARG A 2 -13.04 -45.02 63.56
N LEU A 3 -14.19 -45.59 63.21
CA LEU A 3 -14.85 -45.40 61.91
C LEU A 3 -15.40 -43.97 61.70
N PHE A 4 -15.91 -43.35 62.76
CA PHE A 4 -16.45 -41.99 62.72
C PHE A 4 -15.36 -40.93 62.46
N LYS A 5 -14.14 -41.17 62.97
CA LYS A 5 -12.97 -40.32 62.69
C LYS A 5 -12.51 -40.43 61.24
N ILE A 6 -12.60 -41.62 60.64
CA ILE A 6 -12.26 -41.85 59.22
C ILE A 6 -13.29 -41.16 58.31
N LEU A 7 -14.58 -41.29 58.62
CA LEU A 7 -15.65 -40.62 57.87
C LEU A 7 -15.53 -39.08 57.94
N LEU A 8 -15.24 -38.54 59.13
CA LEU A 8 -15.01 -37.12 59.34
C LEU A 8 -13.80 -36.61 58.53
N CYS A 9 -12.70 -37.37 58.50
CA CYS A 9 -11.53 -37.05 57.68
C CYS A 9 -11.85 -37.07 56.17
N MET A 10 -12.63 -38.04 55.69
CA MET A 10 -12.99 -38.13 54.27
C MET A 10 -13.87 -36.94 53.84
N ILE A 11 -14.82 -36.52 54.67
CA ILE A 11 -15.66 -35.33 54.42
C ILE A 11 -14.81 -34.05 54.44
N LEU A 12 -13.83 -33.95 55.35
CA LEU A 12 -12.91 -32.82 55.45
C LEU A 12 -12.01 -32.73 54.20
N VAL A 13 -11.50 -33.86 53.71
CA VAL A 13 -10.65 -33.94 52.50
C VAL A 13 -11.45 -33.64 51.23
N LEU A 14 -12.70 -34.09 51.13
CA LEU A 14 -13.62 -33.75 50.02
C LEU A 14 -14.03 -32.27 50.02
N SER A 15 -14.13 -31.65 51.20
CA SER A 15 -14.45 -30.21 51.32
C SER A 15 -13.24 -29.32 51.02
N LEU A 16 -12.03 -29.77 51.33
CA LEU A 16 -10.77 -29.06 51.02
C LEU A 16 -10.36 -29.16 49.54
N THR A 17 -10.87 -30.15 48.80
CA THR A 17 -10.63 -30.29 47.36
C THR A 17 -11.60 -29.48 46.49
N GLY A 18 -12.65 -28.88 47.08
CA GLY A 18 -13.69 -28.13 46.37
C GLY A 18 -13.39 -26.66 46.05
N CYS A 19 -12.24 -26.10 46.45
CA CYS A 19 -11.97 -24.66 46.30
C CYS A 19 -11.00 -24.29 45.15
N ALA A 20 -10.46 -25.26 44.41
CA ALA A 20 -9.46 -24.97 43.37
C ALA A 20 -10.06 -24.55 42.00
N THR A 21 -11.38 -24.58 41.84
CA THR A 21 -12.05 -24.40 40.53
C THR A 21 -12.66 -23.02 40.27
N THR A 22 -12.66 -22.06 41.19
CA THR A 22 -13.38 -20.77 40.98
C THR A 22 -12.49 -19.53 40.84
N ARG A 23 -11.15 -19.65 40.90
CA ARG A 23 -10.23 -18.50 40.72
C ARG A 23 -9.53 -18.41 39.37
N ARG A 24 -9.65 -19.44 38.52
CA ARG A 24 -9.07 -19.44 37.16
C ARG A 24 -10.02 -18.85 36.11
N ASP A 25 -11.23 -18.46 36.48
CA ASP A 25 -12.27 -18.17 35.48
C ASP A 25 -12.06 -16.83 34.77
N ALA A 26 -11.78 -15.73 35.49
CA ALA A 26 -11.72 -14.41 34.85
C ALA A 26 -10.54 -14.23 33.87
N THR A 27 -9.37 -14.78 34.18
CA THR A 27 -8.21 -14.73 33.27
C THR A 27 -8.37 -15.69 32.11
N THR A 28 -8.92 -16.88 32.34
CA THR A 28 -9.17 -17.87 31.27
C THR A 28 -10.29 -17.41 30.33
N ILE A 29 -11.33 -16.77 30.85
CA ILE A 29 -12.39 -16.15 30.03
C ILE A 29 -11.80 -15.02 29.19
N LYS A 30 -10.91 -14.18 29.74
CA LYS A 30 -10.23 -13.11 28.98
C LYS A 30 -9.33 -13.68 27.89
N THR A 31 -8.57 -14.75 28.17
CA THR A 31 -7.72 -15.39 27.15
C THR A 31 -8.56 -16.05 26.06
N GLN A 32 -9.64 -16.75 26.43
CA GLN A 32 -10.58 -17.33 25.46
C GLN A 32 -11.27 -16.25 24.60
N GLN A 33 -11.63 -15.11 25.20
CA GLN A 33 -12.20 -13.99 24.47
C GLN A 33 -11.20 -13.37 23.48
N LEU A 34 -9.93 -13.29 23.85
CA LEU A 34 -8.87 -12.82 22.97
C LEU A 34 -8.64 -13.79 21.80
N GLU A 35 -8.61 -15.10 22.06
CA GLU A 35 -8.50 -16.12 21.02
C GLU A 35 -9.68 -16.07 20.04
N MET A 36 -10.90 -15.88 20.55
CA MET A 36 -12.09 -15.66 19.72
C MET A 36 -11.96 -14.40 18.84
N ARG A 37 -11.43 -13.29 19.39
CA ARG A 37 -11.18 -12.06 18.62
C ARG A 37 -10.09 -12.24 17.58
N ILE A 38 -9.01 -12.95 17.91
CA ILE A 38 -7.93 -13.25 16.96
C ILE A 38 -8.50 -14.07 15.80
N GLY A 39 -9.27 -15.13 16.08
CA GLY A 39 -9.90 -15.93 15.02
C GLY A 39 -10.91 -15.15 14.18
N GLN A 40 -11.62 -14.18 14.76
CA GLN A 40 -12.48 -13.27 14.00
C GLN A 40 -11.67 -12.35 13.09
N LEU A 41 -10.59 -11.76 13.59
CA LEU A 41 -9.70 -10.89 12.83
C LEU A 41 -9.00 -11.65 11.69
N GLU A 42 -8.60 -12.91 11.92
CA GLU A 42 -8.01 -13.76 10.88
C GLU A 42 -9.00 -14.05 9.75
N LYS A 43 -10.27 -14.34 10.08
CA LYS A 43 -11.34 -14.49 9.08
C LYS A 43 -11.57 -13.20 8.29
N GLU A 44 -11.54 -12.06 8.97
CA GLU A 44 -11.67 -10.75 8.33
C GLU A 44 -10.48 -10.45 7.40
N LEU A 45 -9.26 -10.79 7.82
CA LEU A 45 -8.05 -10.67 7.00
C LEU A 45 -8.16 -11.54 5.74
N GLN A 46 -8.54 -12.81 5.88
CA GLN A 46 -8.76 -13.70 4.75
C GLN A 46 -9.84 -13.19 3.80
N GLN A 47 -10.91 -12.58 4.33
CA GLN A 47 -11.95 -11.98 3.50
C GLN A 47 -11.44 -10.76 2.74
N LYS A 48 -10.61 -9.93 3.38
CA LYS A 48 -9.93 -8.81 2.73
C LYS A 48 -8.98 -9.29 1.64
N ASP A 49 -8.22 -10.34 1.87
CA ASP A 49 -7.30 -10.91 0.87
C ASP A 49 -8.06 -11.46 -0.35
N ARG A 50 -9.20 -12.16 -0.12
CA ARG A 50 -10.08 -12.58 -1.23
C ARG A 50 -10.60 -11.39 -2.03
N LYS A 51 -10.99 -10.32 -1.34
CA LYS A 51 -11.49 -9.11 -1.98
C LYS A 51 -10.40 -8.36 -2.73
N ILE A 52 -9.16 -8.37 -2.24
CA ILE A 52 -8.00 -7.84 -2.95
C ILE A 52 -7.80 -8.64 -4.25
N TYR A 53 -7.80 -9.97 -4.20
CA TYR A 53 -7.66 -10.80 -5.40
C TYR A 53 -8.79 -10.56 -6.43
N GLU A 54 -10.03 -10.44 -5.96
CA GLU A 54 -11.19 -10.13 -6.81
C GLU A 54 -11.08 -8.73 -7.44
N LEU A 55 -10.78 -7.71 -6.64
CA LEU A 55 -10.59 -6.33 -7.11
C LEU A 55 -9.38 -6.19 -8.04
N GLU A 56 -8.31 -6.96 -7.81
CA GLU A 56 -7.15 -7.02 -8.69
C GLU A 56 -7.50 -7.69 -10.03
N GLY A 57 -8.33 -8.73 -10.01
CA GLY A 57 -8.90 -9.35 -11.21
C GLY A 57 -9.81 -8.38 -11.99
N GLU A 58 -10.68 -7.65 -11.29
CA GLU A 58 -11.53 -6.61 -11.87
C GLU A 58 -10.69 -5.45 -12.42
N MET A 59 -9.67 -4.98 -11.70
CA MET A 59 -8.71 -3.99 -12.20
C MET A 59 -7.94 -4.51 -13.41
N GLY A 60 -7.61 -5.79 -13.48
CA GLY A 60 -6.99 -6.41 -14.67
C GLY A 60 -7.91 -6.31 -15.89
N LEU A 61 -9.20 -6.59 -15.70
CA LEU A 61 -10.21 -6.48 -16.75
C LEU A 61 -10.50 -5.01 -17.11
N VAL A 62 -10.58 -4.11 -16.13
CA VAL A 62 -10.76 -2.66 -16.33
C VAL A 62 -9.52 -2.07 -16.98
N ARG A 63 -8.31 -2.52 -16.68
CA ARG A 63 -7.06 -2.10 -17.35
C ARG A 63 -7.01 -2.61 -18.79
N SER A 64 -7.49 -3.82 -19.06
CA SER A 64 -7.66 -4.35 -20.42
C SER A 64 -8.74 -3.60 -21.22
N LYS A 65 -9.92 -3.36 -20.62
CA LYS A 65 -11.01 -2.57 -21.21
C LYS A 65 -10.62 -1.11 -21.41
N SER A 66 -9.96 -0.49 -20.44
CA SER A 66 -9.44 0.87 -20.51
C SER A 66 -8.32 0.96 -21.55
N SER A 67 -7.47 -0.07 -21.71
CA SER A 67 -6.51 -0.14 -22.81
C SER A 67 -7.19 -0.27 -24.18
N LYS A 68 -8.32 -0.98 -24.30
CA LYS A 68 -9.12 -1.03 -25.54
C LYS A 68 -9.82 0.30 -25.82
N ILE A 69 -10.36 0.96 -24.80
CA ILE A 69 -11.03 2.28 -24.91
C ILE A 69 -10.01 3.36 -25.31
N VAL A 70 -8.85 3.42 -24.63
CA VAL A 70 -7.77 4.39 -24.93
C VAL A 70 -7.18 4.17 -26.33
N MET A 71 -7.15 2.93 -26.82
CA MET A 71 -6.64 2.63 -28.16
C MET A 71 -7.67 2.90 -29.28
N ALA A 72 -8.96 2.70 -29.03
CA ALA A 72 -10.03 2.93 -30.02
C ALA A 72 -10.39 4.41 -30.20
N GLU A 73 -10.26 5.25 -29.16
CA GLU A 73 -10.63 6.68 -29.24
C GLU A 73 -9.50 7.60 -29.73
N ILE A 74 -8.24 7.15 -29.72
CA ILE A 74 -7.09 7.99 -30.08
C ILE A 74 -6.40 7.56 -31.39
N TYR A 75 -6.51 6.29 -31.83
CA TYR A 75 -5.83 5.81 -33.04
C TYR A 75 -6.68 4.86 -33.88
N PRO A 76 -7.29 5.33 -34.99
CA PRO A 76 -7.86 4.44 -35.99
C PRO A 76 -6.72 3.69 -36.71
N GLU A 77 -6.70 2.39 -36.49
CA GLU A 77 -6.05 1.30 -37.22
C GLU A 77 -4.99 1.67 -38.28
N LYS A 78 -3.70 1.49 -37.94
CA LYS A 78 -2.68 1.24 -38.97
C LYS A 78 -1.70 0.14 -38.54
N LYS A 79 -2.00 -1.05 -39.05
CA LYS A 79 -1.14 -2.17 -39.50
C LYS A 79 0.21 -2.39 -38.77
N ILE A 80 0.16 -3.39 -37.90
CA ILE A 80 1.21 -4.21 -37.25
C ILE A 80 2.55 -4.36 -37.99
N VAL A 81 3.67 -4.11 -37.29
CA VAL A 81 4.95 -4.84 -37.47
C VAL A 81 5.58 -5.06 -36.09
N THR A 82 5.61 -6.33 -35.69
CA THR A 82 6.38 -6.89 -34.58
C THR A 82 7.83 -7.12 -35.04
N THR A 83 8.83 -6.56 -34.35
CA THR A 83 10.20 -7.08 -34.06
C THR A 83 11.18 -5.94 -33.72
N LYS A 84 11.79 -6.03 -32.52
CA LYS A 84 13.07 -5.44 -32.05
C LYS A 84 13.59 -4.18 -32.75
N LYS A 85 13.57 -2.98 -32.11
CA LYS A 85 14.57 -1.87 -32.18
C LYS A 85 14.06 -0.52 -31.64
N GLU A 86 14.78 0.03 -30.66
CA GLU A 86 15.12 1.44 -30.37
C GLU A 86 14.14 2.63 -30.57
N THR A 87 14.11 3.46 -29.50
CA THR A 87 14.20 4.94 -29.50
C THR A 87 13.05 5.78 -30.07
N VAL A 88 12.04 6.08 -29.25
CA VAL A 88 11.57 7.46 -29.01
C VAL A 88 10.77 7.48 -27.68
N ALA A 89 10.89 8.53 -26.86
CA ALA A 89 10.06 8.81 -25.66
C ALA A 89 10.51 8.34 -24.26
N SER A 90 11.83 8.32 -23.99
CA SER A 90 12.38 8.43 -22.61
C SER A 90 13.19 9.73 -22.48
N GLU A 91 12.59 10.87 -22.85
CA GLU A 91 13.34 12.13 -22.88
C GLU A 91 13.48 12.77 -21.48
N SER A 92 12.53 12.54 -20.57
CA SER A 92 12.49 13.12 -19.22
C SER A 92 12.98 12.15 -18.14
N THR A 93 14.24 11.70 -18.21
CA THR A 93 14.84 10.92 -17.11
C THR A 93 14.80 11.72 -15.80
N PRO A 94 14.53 11.11 -14.64
CA PRO A 94 14.52 11.81 -13.34
C PRO A 94 15.74 12.70 -13.08
N LYS A 95 16.94 12.25 -13.48
CA LYS A 95 18.17 13.06 -13.40
C LYS A 95 18.09 14.31 -14.27
N ARG A 96 17.61 14.21 -15.52
CA ARG A 96 17.48 15.38 -16.40
C ARG A 96 16.45 16.38 -15.86
N ILE A 97 15.37 15.90 -15.25
CA ILE A 97 14.38 16.76 -14.58
C ILE A 97 15.05 17.53 -13.44
N GLN A 98 15.81 16.86 -12.56
CA GLN A 98 16.52 17.52 -11.47
C GLN A 98 17.57 18.52 -11.97
N ILE A 99 18.32 18.18 -13.02
CA ILE A 99 19.29 19.11 -13.64
C ILE A 99 18.56 20.35 -14.19
N ALA A 100 17.48 20.16 -14.93
CA ALA A 100 16.70 21.26 -15.50
C ALA A 100 16.10 22.15 -14.41
N LEU A 101 15.52 21.56 -13.36
CA LEU A 101 14.97 22.31 -12.22
C LEU A 101 16.06 23.07 -11.46
N LYS A 102 17.25 22.49 -11.32
CA LYS A 102 18.40 23.13 -10.68
C LYS A 102 18.89 24.32 -11.49
N LYS A 103 19.05 24.15 -12.81
CA LYS A 103 19.41 25.25 -13.73
C LYS A 103 18.32 26.33 -13.80
N ALA A 104 17.05 25.96 -13.67
CA ALA A 104 15.93 26.88 -13.59
C ALA A 104 15.79 27.59 -12.23
N GLY A 105 16.58 27.22 -11.22
CA GLY A 105 16.60 27.85 -9.90
C GLY A 105 15.53 27.35 -8.91
N PHE A 106 14.80 26.28 -9.24
CA PHE A 106 13.73 25.73 -8.39
C PHE A 106 14.19 24.56 -7.52
N TYR A 107 15.39 24.02 -7.72
CA TYR A 107 15.86 22.83 -7.01
C TYR A 107 17.31 22.94 -6.55
N ASN A 108 17.52 22.93 -5.23
CA ASN A 108 18.84 23.03 -4.61
C ASN A 108 19.42 21.69 -4.14
N GLY A 109 18.69 20.59 -4.33
CA GLY A 109 19.11 19.26 -3.90
C GLY A 109 20.15 18.57 -4.80
N PRO A 110 20.54 17.34 -4.43
CA PRO A 110 21.41 16.50 -5.25
C PRO A 110 20.68 15.94 -6.49
N VAL A 111 21.41 15.76 -7.59
CA VAL A 111 20.89 15.10 -8.81
C VAL A 111 21.15 13.60 -8.69
N ASP A 112 20.30 12.92 -7.94
CA ASP A 112 20.42 11.48 -7.66
C ASP A 112 19.52 10.60 -8.55
N GLY A 113 18.62 11.21 -9.32
CA GLY A 113 17.62 10.53 -10.14
C GLY A 113 16.41 10.03 -9.35
N LYS A 114 16.23 10.44 -8.09
CA LYS A 114 15.09 10.08 -7.26
C LYS A 114 14.13 11.26 -7.11
N ILE A 115 12.87 11.05 -7.51
CA ILE A 115 11.83 12.09 -7.38
C ILE A 115 11.23 12.03 -5.97
N GLY A 116 11.97 12.55 -5.00
CA GLY A 116 11.55 12.72 -3.61
C GLY A 116 10.69 13.97 -3.39
N LYS A 117 10.32 14.22 -2.13
CA LYS A 117 9.47 15.37 -1.74
C LYS A 117 10.02 16.70 -2.26
N ASN A 118 11.31 16.98 -2.03
CA ASN A 118 11.95 18.22 -2.45
C ASN A 118 11.91 18.41 -3.98
N THR A 119 12.09 17.33 -4.75
CA THR A 119 12.01 17.39 -6.22
C THR A 119 10.57 17.63 -6.67
N LYS A 120 9.57 17.01 -6.02
CA LYS A 120 8.15 17.24 -6.34
C LYS A 120 7.70 18.66 -6.02
N ASP A 121 8.14 19.21 -4.89
CA ASP A 121 7.83 20.59 -4.50
C ASP A 121 8.43 21.58 -5.51
N ALA A 122 9.68 21.35 -5.93
CA ALA A 122 10.34 22.12 -7.00
C ALA A 122 9.58 22.03 -8.35
N ILE A 123 9.08 20.84 -8.72
CA ILE A 123 8.28 20.67 -9.94
C ILE A 123 6.99 21.50 -9.85
N LYS A 124 6.29 21.46 -8.71
CA LYS A 124 5.05 22.22 -8.52
C LYS A 124 5.28 23.72 -8.57
N GLU A 125 6.37 24.19 -7.98
CA GLU A 125 6.74 25.60 -8.01
C GLU A 125 7.10 26.06 -9.42
N PHE A 126 7.90 25.27 -10.14
CA PHE A 126 8.20 25.50 -11.55
C PHE A 126 6.92 25.56 -12.39
N GLN A 127 6.02 24.59 -12.21
CA GLN A 127 4.73 24.54 -12.92
C GLN A 127 3.91 25.79 -12.64
N LYS A 128 3.77 26.18 -11.36
CA LYS A 128 3.03 27.38 -10.95
C LYS A 128 3.61 28.64 -11.58
N LYS A 129 4.94 28.79 -11.58
CA LYS A 129 5.62 29.96 -12.17
C LYS A 129 5.45 30.05 -13.69
N ASN A 130 5.33 28.90 -14.37
CA ASN A 130 5.17 28.82 -15.82
C ASN A 130 3.69 28.72 -16.27
N GLY A 131 2.72 28.98 -15.38
CA GLY A 131 1.30 28.91 -15.72
C GLY A 131 0.81 27.50 -16.09
N LEU A 132 1.52 26.47 -15.65
CA LEU A 132 1.16 25.07 -15.84
C LEU A 132 0.35 24.55 -14.64
N LYS A 133 -0.41 23.47 -14.85
CA LYS A 133 -1.07 22.74 -13.76
C LYS A 133 -0.01 22.26 -12.76
N SER A 134 -0.09 22.71 -11.51
CA SER A 134 0.87 22.44 -10.44
C SER A 134 0.60 21.11 -9.71
N ASP A 135 0.46 20.02 -10.48
CA ASP A 135 0.21 18.68 -9.96
C ASP A 135 1.47 17.94 -9.48
N GLY A 136 2.66 18.47 -9.79
CA GLY A 136 3.94 17.83 -9.48
C GLY A 136 4.32 16.71 -10.45
N ILE A 137 3.63 16.58 -11.58
CA ILE A 137 3.86 15.54 -12.60
C ILE A 137 4.51 16.16 -13.84
N VAL A 138 5.65 15.62 -14.25
CA VAL A 138 6.36 16.08 -15.45
C VAL A 138 5.77 15.42 -16.70
N GLY A 139 4.66 15.98 -17.20
CA GLY A 139 4.09 15.64 -18.51
C GLY A 139 4.78 16.36 -19.67
N LYS A 140 4.32 16.12 -20.91
CA LYS A 140 4.90 16.70 -22.14
C LYS A 140 5.06 18.22 -22.08
N LYS A 141 4.05 18.95 -21.61
CA LYS A 141 4.07 20.42 -21.48
C LYS A 141 5.10 20.89 -20.45
N THR A 142 5.14 20.24 -19.28
CA THR A 142 6.13 20.53 -18.23
C THR A 142 7.55 20.25 -18.73
N TRP A 143 7.75 19.13 -19.43
CA TRP A 143 9.05 18.77 -19.98
C TRP A 143 9.53 19.73 -21.06
N ALA A 144 8.65 20.14 -21.99
CA ALA A 144 8.98 21.10 -23.03
C ALA A 144 9.38 22.48 -22.47
N ALA A 145 8.85 22.85 -21.30
CA ALA A 145 9.29 24.06 -20.59
C ALA A 145 10.63 23.87 -19.87
N LEU A 146 10.84 22.71 -19.22
CA LEU A 146 12.08 22.38 -18.50
C LEU A 146 13.27 22.17 -19.42
N SER A 147 13.08 21.54 -20.59
CA SER A 147 14.16 21.20 -21.51
C SER A 147 14.90 22.42 -22.05
N LYS A 148 14.25 23.60 -22.07
CA LYS A 148 14.86 24.88 -22.44
C LYS A 148 16.06 25.24 -21.56
N TYR A 149 16.07 24.78 -20.31
CA TYR A 149 17.17 25.03 -19.37
C TYR A 149 18.32 24.04 -19.53
N LEU A 150 18.19 23.02 -20.40
CA LEU A 150 19.24 22.02 -20.64
C LEU A 150 20.13 22.35 -21.83
N ASN A 151 19.72 23.30 -22.67
CA ASN A 151 20.48 23.78 -23.82
C ASN A 151 21.61 24.74 -23.43
#